data_AF-A0A0U1UYT6-F1
#
_entry.id   AF-A0A0U1UYT6-F1
#
_cell.length_a   1.000
_cell.length_b   1.000
_cell.length_c   1.000
_cell.angle_alpha   90.00
_cell.angle_beta   90.00
_cell.angle_gamma   90.00
#
_symmetry.space_group_name_H-M   'P 1'
#
loop_
_entity.id
_entity.type
_entity.pdbx_description
1 polymer ?
#
loop_
_entity_poly.entity_id
_entity_poly.type
_entity_poly.pdbx_seq_one_letter_code
_entity_poly.pdbx_strand_id
1 'polypeptide(L)'
;MIKLIISFSMILFSFIMFFINHPISMGFMILIQTLLTCIILGLINYTYWFSYILFLIFMGGLLVLFIYVSSIASNEMFNFNFLLKNSIIIFLSIIFFFSILLMNNLNWLNFYFNYDMNKFFNLFLFFNNENKINISKLYNDQIYFLMIMMIIYLFIALIAMVKITNIFYGPLRSFIY
;
A
#
# COMPACT_ATOMS: atom_id res chain seq x y z
N MET A 1 -17.32 6.61 10.33
CA MET A 1 -17.64 7.19 9.00
C MET A 1 -16.47 7.09 8.04
N ILE A 2 -15.40 7.88 8.21
CA ILE A 2 -14.25 7.90 7.28
C ILE A 2 -13.62 6.51 7.10
N LYS A 3 -13.40 5.76 8.20
CA LYS A 3 -12.89 4.38 8.14
C LYS A 3 -13.73 3.44 7.26
N LEU A 4 -15.07 3.51 7.36
CA LEU A 4 -15.96 2.71 6.52
C LEU A 4 -15.85 3.09 5.05
N ILE A 5 -15.92 4.39 4.76
CA ILE A 5 -15.85 4.91 3.38
C ILE A 5 -14.55 4.46 2.73
N ILE A 6 -13.42 4.60 3.44
CA ILE A 6 -12.13 4.16 2.92
C ILE A 6 -12.15 2.63 2.75
N SER A 7 -12.62 1.85 3.71
CA SER A 7 -12.66 0.37 3.58
C SER A 7 -13.51 -0.11 2.40
N PHE A 8 -14.64 0.54 2.12
CA PHE A 8 -15.45 0.19 0.95
C PHE A 8 -14.78 0.64 -0.37
N SER A 9 -14.12 1.80 -0.38
CA SER A 9 -13.34 2.24 -1.54
C SER A 9 -12.20 1.26 -1.87
N MET A 10 -11.61 0.62 -0.87
CA MET A 10 -10.57 -0.39 -1.05
C MET A 10 -11.08 -1.65 -1.73
N ILE A 11 -12.29 -2.07 -1.36
CA ILE A 11 -12.94 -3.22 -1.99
C ILE A 11 -13.20 -2.90 -3.47
N LEU A 12 -13.65 -1.69 -3.80
CA LEU A 12 -13.83 -1.26 -5.19
C LEU A 12 -12.57 -1.35 -6.02
N PHE A 13 -11.51 -0.68 -5.57
CA PHE A 13 -10.28 -0.65 -6.33
C PHE A 13 -9.70 -2.04 -6.53
N SER A 14 -9.83 -2.92 -5.54
CA SER A 14 -9.43 -4.33 -5.68
C SER A 14 -10.25 -5.07 -6.75
N PHE A 15 -11.57 -4.83 -6.86
CA PHE A 15 -12.38 -5.42 -7.92
C PHE A 15 -12.05 -4.85 -9.30
N ILE A 16 -11.82 -3.54 -9.39
CA ILE A 16 -11.47 -2.86 -10.65
C ILE A 16 -10.13 -3.38 -11.18
N MET A 17 -9.18 -3.69 -10.31
CA MET A 17 -7.88 -4.24 -10.69
C MET A 17 -7.97 -5.56 -11.47
N PHE A 18 -8.97 -6.42 -11.22
CA PHE A 18 -9.14 -7.65 -11.99
C PHE A 18 -9.48 -7.41 -13.46
N PHE A 19 -10.01 -6.23 -13.80
CA PHE A 19 -10.47 -5.92 -15.16
C PHE A 19 -9.49 -5.07 -15.96
N ILE A 20 -8.37 -4.65 -15.37
CA ILE A 20 -7.40 -3.78 -16.03
C ILE A 20 -6.29 -4.63 -16.62
N ASN A 21 -6.12 -4.50 -17.95
CA ASN A 21 -5.11 -5.25 -18.68
C ASN A 21 -3.82 -4.45 -18.90
N HIS A 22 -3.92 -3.12 -18.97
CA HIS A 22 -2.76 -2.29 -19.31
C HIS A 22 -1.85 -2.14 -18.07
N PRO A 23 -0.56 -2.43 -18.18
CA PRO A 23 0.28 -2.59 -17.00
C PRO A 23 0.57 -1.23 -16.31
N ILE A 24 0.59 -0.14 -17.07
CA ILE A 24 0.71 1.24 -16.53
C ILE A 24 -0.50 1.61 -15.67
N SER A 25 -1.73 1.34 -16.12
CA SER A 25 -2.93 1.60 -15.31
C SER A 25 -3.06 0.67 -14.12
N MET A 26 -2.58 -0.57 -14.26
CA MET A 26 -2.53 -1.50 -13.14
C MET A 26 -1.60 -0.95 -12.05
N GLY A 27 -0.41 -0.46 -12.43
CA GLY A 27 0.51 0.22 -11.51
C GLY A 27 -0.12 1.44 -10.82
N PHE A 28 -0.86 2.26 -11.56
CA PHE A 28 -1.57 3.41 -11.00
C PHE A 28 -2.67 3.00 -10.02
N MET A 29 -3.44 1.95 -10.31
CA MET A 29 -4.44 1.44 -9.35
C MET A 29 -3.81 0.85 -8.09
N ILE A 30 -2.65 0.21 -8.20
CA ILE A 30 -1.89 -0.27 -7.04
C ILE A 30 -1.42 0.91 -6.17
N LEU A 31 -1.00 2.03 -6.77
CA LEU A 31 -0.64 3.25 -6.02
C LEU A 31 -1.83 3.81 -5.23
N ILE A 32 -3.02 3.87 -5.84
CA ILE A 32 -4.24 4.34 -5.15
C ILE A 32 -4.60 3.39 -4.00
N GLN A 33 -4.57 2.07 -4.23
CA GLN A 33 -4.87 1.09 -3.19
C GLN A 33 -3.89 1.19 -2.02
N THR A 34 -2.58 1.31 -2.30
CA THR A 34 -1.56 1.43 -1.25
C THR A 34 -1.72 2.72 -0.45
N LEU A 35 -2.02 3.85 -1.10
CA LEU A 35 -2.36 5.10 -0.41
C LEU A 35 -3.53 4.92 0.58
N LEU A 36 -4.62 4.32 0.13
CA LEU A 36 -5.80 4.08 0.96
C LEU A 36 -5.50 3.08 2.10
N THR A 37 -4.61 2.08 1.90
CA THR A 37 -4.18 1.18 3.00
C THR A 37 -3.43 1.93 4.08
N CYS A 38 -2.51 2.83 3.68
CA CYS A 38 -1.70 3.60 4.61
C CYS A 38 -2.58 4.51 5.47
N ILE A 39 -3.61 5.11 4.86
CA ILE A 39 -4.57 5.95 5.58
C ILE A 39 -5.38 5.13 6.58
N ILE A 40 -5.90 3.95 6.21
CA ILE A 40 -6.62 3.09 7.17
C ILE A 40 -5.71 2.66 8.32
N LEU A 41 -4.48 2.23 8.04
CA LEU A 41 -3.52 1.82 9.06
C LEU A 41 -3.18 2.97 10.02
N GLY A 42 -3.02 4.18 9.50
CA GLY A 42 -2.81 5.38 10.33
C GLY A 42 -4.01 5.74 11.20
N LEU A 43 -5.24 5.38 10.78
CA LEU A 43 -6.45 5.60 11.57
C LEU A 43 -6.69 4.50 12.62
N ILE A 44 -6.11 3.31 12.46
CA ILE A 44 -6.26 2.18 13.39
C ILE A 44 -5.14 2.16 14.43
N ASN A 45 -3.91 2.46 14.03
CA ASN A 45 -2.77 2.29 14.91
C ASN A 45 -2.62 3.45 15.90
N TYR A 46 -1.98 3.14 17.03
CA TYR A 46 -1.70 4.11 18.09
C TYR A 46 -0.69 5.20 17.72
N THR A 47 0.17 4.95 16.72
CA THR A 47 1.17 5.89 16.21
C THR A 47 1.24 5.81 14.69
N TYR A 48 1.48 6.96 14.05
CA TYR A 48 1.55 7.06 12.59
C TYR A 48 2.85 6.49 11.97
N TRP A 49 3.84 6.14 12.79
CA TRP A 49 5.16 5.66 12.33
C TRP A 49 5.06 4.43 11.43
N PHE A 50 4.21 3.46 11.79
CA PHE A 50 4.05 2.25 10.99
C PHE A 50 3.41 2.52 9.63
N SER A 51 2.36 3.35 9.58
CA SER A 51 1.72 3.72 8.31
C SER A 51 2.66 4.54 7.42
N TYR A 52 3.53 5.35 8.00
CA TYR A 52 4.53 6.12 7.27
C TYR A 52 5.63 5.26 6.65
N ILE A 53 6.20 4.31 7.42
CA ILE A 53 7.21 3.37 6.90
C ILE A 53 6.62 2.55 5.74
N LEU A 54 5.38 2.07 5.91
CA LEU A 54 4.70 1.30 4.88
C LEU A 54 4.51 2.13 3.61
N PHE A 55 4.08 3.39 3.73
CA PHE A 55 3.92 4.29 2.60
C PHE A 55 5.22 4.48 1.80
N LEU A 56 6.34 4.75 2.49
CA LEU A 56 7.63 4.99 1.84
C LEU A 56 8.14 3.77 1.07
N ILE A 57 8.08 2.59 1.69
CA ILE A 57 8.59 1.35 1.08
C ILE A 57 7.76 1.00 -0.16
N PHE A 58 6.43 1.10 -0.08
CA PHE A 58 5.55 0.80 -1.22
C PHE A 58 5.68 1.83 -2.35
N MET A 59 5.73 3.13 -2.05
CA MET A 59 5.97 4.17 -3.08
C MET A 59 7.30 3.96 -3.80
N GLY A 60 8.38 3.70 -3.04
CA GLY A 60 9.70 3.45 -3.63
C GLY A 60 9.73 2.23 -4.54
N GLY A 61 9.18 1.10 -4.10
CA GLY A 61 9.14 -0.13 -4.90
C GLY A 61 8.25 -0.02 -6.15
N LEU A 62 7.10 0.64 -6.03
CA LEU A 62 6.17 0.82 -7.16
C LEU A 62 6.73 1.75 -8.25
N LEU A 63 7.49 2.78 -7.88
CA LEU A 63 8.14 3.65 -8.86
C LEU A 63 9.17 2.91 -9.71
N VAL A 64 9.97 2.02 -9.10
CA VAL A 64 10.94 1.18 -9.84
C VAL A 64 10.22 0.25 -10.80
N LEU A 65 9.14 -0.40 -10.35
CA LEU A 65 8.28 -1.24 -11.19
C LEU A 65 7.68 -0.45 -12.37
N PHE A 66 7.24 0.79 -12.12
CA PHE A 66 6.65 1.65 -13.14
C PHE A 66 7.66 1.99 -14.25
N ILE A 67 8.90 2.33 -13.89
CA ILE A 67 9.95 2.63 -14.86
C ILE A 67 10.29 1.36 -15.68
N TYR A 68 10.40 0.22 -15.02
CA TYR A 68 10.71 -1.04 -15.70
C TYR A 68 9.62 -1.42 -16.72
N VAL A 69 8.36 -1.40 -16.30
CA VAL A 69 7.22 -1.77 -17.15
C VAL A 69 7.04 -0.78 -18.30
N SER A 70 7.16 0.53 -18.06
CA SER A 70 7.04 1.54 -19.13
C SER A 70 8.19 1.45 -20.15
N SER A 71 9.36 0.94 -19.76
CA SER A 71 10.46 0.70 -20.69
C SER A 71 10.28 -0.53 -21.60
N ILE A 72 9.41 -1.47 -21.22
CA ILE A 72 9.20 -2.74 -21.92
C ILE A 72 7.89 -2.76 -22.71
N ALA A 73 6.84 -2.12 -22.18
CA ALA A 73 5.53 -2.11 -22.84
C ALA A 73 5.52 -1.17 -24.05
N SER A 74 4.96 -1.64 -25.16
CA SER A 74 4.52 -0.79 -26.27
C SER A 74 3.56 0.28 -25.73
N ASN A 75 3.69 1.51 -26.21
CA ASN A 75 2.87 2.64 -25.78
C ASN A 75 1.47 2.57 -26.43
N GLU A 76 0.73 1.50 -26.16
CA GLU A 76 -0.57 1.23 -26.76
C GLU A 76 -1.63 2.23 -26.25
N MET A 77 -2.50 2.66 -27.16
CA MET A 77 -3.58 3.57 -26.79
C MET A 77 -4.56 2.87 -25.84
N PHE A 78 -4.98 3.63 -24.83
CA PHE A 78 -5.78 3.12 -23.74
C PHE A 78 -7.24 2.91 -24.17
N ASN A 79 -7.62 1.69 -24.51
CA ASN A 79 -9.01 1.35 -24.86
C ASN A 79 -9.82 0.95 -23.62
N PHE A 80 -10.56 1.91 -23.05
CA PHE A 80 -11.55 1.61 -22.02
C PHE A 80 -12.80 0.98 -22.64
N ASN A 81 -13.09 -0.27 -22.29
CA ASN A 81 -14.33 -0.92 -22.70
C ASN A 81 -15.54 -0.27 -21.98
N PHE A 82 -16.57 0.11 -22.73
CA PHE A 82 -17.76 0.78 -22.19
C PHE A 82 -18.51 -0.06 -21.15
N LEU A 83 -18.45 -1.39 -21.29
CA LEU A 83 -19.00 -2.35 -20.31
C LEU A 83 -18.30 -2.23 -18.95
N LEU A 84 -16.99 -2.02 -18.93
CA LEU A 84 -16.23 -1.79 -17.69
C LEU A 84 -16.61 -0.45 -17.06
N LYS A 85 -16.85 0.58 -17.87
CA LYS A 85 -17.28 1.88 -17.35
C LYS A 85 -18.62 1.77 -16.62
N ASN A 86 -19.58 1.05 -17.21
CA ASN A 86 -20.91 0.91 -16.61
C ASN A 86 -20.90 0.01 -15.37
N SER A 87 -20.11 -1.08 -15.36
CA SER A 87 -19.98 -1.91 -14.16
C SER A 87 -19.37 -1.14 -12.99
N ILE A 88 -18.34 -0.32 -13.25
CA ILE A 88 -17.72 0.54 -12.24
C ILE A 88 -18.75 1.50 -11.60
N ILE A 89 -19.60 2.13 -12.42
CA ILE A 89 -20.62 3.07 -11.93
C ILE A 89 -21.65 2.37 -11.04
N ILE A 90 -22.07 1.15 -11.41
CA ILE A 90 -23.02 0.35 -10.62
C ILE A 90 -22.39 -0.07 -9.29
N PHE A 91 -21.12 -0.49 -9.29
CA PHE A 91 -20.43 -0.84 -8.05
C PHE A 91 -20.25 0.36 -7.12
N LEU A 92 -19.95 1.55 -7.66
CA LEU A 92 -19.85 2.78 -6.87
C LEU A 92 -21.17 3.14 -6.19
N SER A 93 -22.29 3.02 -6.89
CA SER A 93 -23.60 3.34 -6.32
C SER A 93 -23.99 2.38 -5.20
N ILE A 94 -23.78 1.07 -5.39
CA ILE A 94 -24.02 0.04 -4.39
C ILE A 94 -23.26 0.33 -3.09
N ILE A 95 -22.01 0.80 -3.20
CA ILE A 95 -21.19 1.09 -2.03
C ILE A 95 -21.61 2.35 -1.30
N PHE A 96 -22.02 3.38 -2.02
CA PHE A 96 -22.64 4.54 -1.37
C PHE A 96 -23.88 4.10 -0.58
N PHE A 97 -24.74 3.26 -1.15
CA PHE A 97 -25.88 2.70 -0.43
C PHE A 97 -25.48 1.90 0.81
N PHE A 98 -24.52 0.98 0.71
CA PHE A 98 -24.05 0.19 1.87
C PHE A 98 -23.41 1.06 2.95
N SER A 99 -22.68 2.11 2.56
CA SER A 99 -22.05 3.03 3.52
C SER A 99 -23.08 3.80 4.34
N ILE A 100 -24.21 4.17 3.72
CA ILE A 100 -25.33 4.86 4.37
C ILE A 100 -26.10 3.89 5.27
N LEU A 101 -26.32 2.64 4.83
CA LEU A 101 -27.02 1.63 5.62
C LEU A 101 -26.27 1.26 6.91
N LEU A 102 -24.95 1.16 6.85
CA LEU A 102 -24.10 0.76 7.97
C LEU A 102 -23.68 1.93 8.88
N MET A 103 -24.17 3.14 8.58
CA MET A 103 -23.91 4.38 9.33
C MET A 103 -24.16 4.21 10.84
N ASN A 104 -25.21 3.50 11.22
CA ASN A 104 -25.64 3.43 12.61
C ASN A 104 -25.01 2.28 13.42
N ASN A 105 -24.43 1.25 12.77
CA ASN A 105 -23.96 0.03 13.44
C ASN A 105 -22.42 -0.02 13.59
N LEU A 106 -21.80 1.15 13.74
CA LEU A 106 -20.38 1.39 13.56
C LEU A 106 -19.45 0.94 14.71
N ASN A 107 -19.96 0.21 15.69
CA ASN A 107 -19.18 -0.18 16.87
C ASN A 107 -17.97 -1.05 16.51
N TRP A 108 -18.04 -1.84 15.44
CA TRP A 108 -16.94 -2.71 15.01
C TRP A 108 -15.66 -1.99 14.54
N LEU A 109 -15.75 -0.75 14.04
CA LEU A 109 -14.59 -0.02 13.51
C LEU A 109 -13.96 0.96 14.51
N ASN A 110 -14.61 1.16 15.65
CA ASN A 110 -14.17 2.08 16.70
C ASN A 110 -13.34 1.40 17.81
N PHE A 111 -13.04 0.10 17.72
CA PHE A 111 -12.29 -0.60 18.77
C PHE A 111 -10.86 -0.06 18.98
N TYR A 112 -10.28 0.59 17.97
CA TYR A 112 -8.99 1.23 18.08
C TYR A 112 -9.11 2.74 17.84
N PHE A 113 -8.99 3.50 18.93
CA PHE A 113 -8.79 4.94 18.89
C PHE A 113 -7.30 5.22 18.80
N ASN A 114 -6.93 6.09 17.87
CA ASN A 114 -5.58 6.60 17.78
C ASN A 114 -5.36 7.54 18.97
N TYR A 115 -4.53 7.12 19.95
CA TYR A 115 -4.32 7.88 21.19
C TYR A 115 -3.58 9.19 20.96
N ASP A 116 -2.82 9.31 19.87
CA ASP A 116 -2.15 10.56 19.48
C ASP A 116 -3.17 11.68 19.22
N MET A 117 -4.38 11.34 18.73
CA MET A 117 -5.45 12.32 18.52
C MET A 117 -6.13 12.79 19.82
N ASN A 118 -6.11 11.97 20.88
CA ASN A 118 -6.67 12.35 22.19
C ASN A 118 -5.73 13.24 23.02
N LYS A 119 -4.46 13.35 22.63
CA LYS A 119 -3.43 14.02 23.43
C LYS A 119 -3.14 15.46 23.05
N PHE A 120 -3.86 16.08 22.12
CA PHE A 120 -3.67 17.50 21.83
C PHE A 120 -3.81 18.39 23.07
N PHE A 121 -4.66 18.02 24.03
CA PHE A 121 -4.78 18.73 25.31
C PHE A 121 -3.71 18.36 26.37
N ASN A 122 -3.05 17.21 26.22
CA ASN A 122 -2.01 16.73 27.15
C ASN A 122 -0.57 17.03 26.69
N LEU A 123 -0.41 17.69 25.55
CA LEU A 123 0.90 18.02 24.96
C LEU A 123 1.79 18.88 25.88
N PHE A 124 1.19 19.59 26.84
CA PHE A 124 1.95 20.40 27.79
C PHE A 124 2.57 19.61 28.94
N LEU A 125 2.19 18.34 29.16
CA LEU A 125 2.50 17.70 30.43
C LEU A 125 3.66 16.71 30.46
N PHE A 126 4.05 15.98 29.41
CA PHE A 126 5.21 15.08 29.59
C PHE A 126 6.01 14.79 28.33
N PHE A 127 7.32 14.97 28.49
CA PHE A 127 8.43 14.44 27.72
C PHE A 127 8.09 13.21 26.86
N ASN A 128 8.12 13.40 25.53
CA ASN A 128 8.80 12.52 24.57
C ASN A 128 8.54 10.99 24.67
N ASN A 129 7.35 10.57 25.08
CA ASN A 129 7.01 9.16 25.29
C ASN A 129 6.26 8.50 24.12
N GLU A 130 5.90 9.25 23.08
CA GLU A 130 4.93 8.74 22.10
C GLU A 130 5.52 7.71 21.14
N ASN A 131 6.80 7.84 20.78
CA ASN A 131 7.42 6.96 19.76
C ASN A 131 8.66 6.20 20.23
N LYS A 132 9.16 6.42 21.45
CA LYS A 132 10.42 5.79 21.91
C LYS A 132 10.27 4.33 22.34
N ILE A 133 9.08 3.92 22.80
CA ILE A 133 8.90 2.62 23.48
C ILE A 133 8.67 1.46 22.51
N ASN A 134 8.20 1.71 21.28
CA ASN A 134 7.92 0.60 20.34
C ASN A 134 9.11 0.20 19.47
N ILE A 135 10.03 1.12 19.14
CA ILE A 135 11.16 0.80 18.26
C ILE A 135 12.27 0.06 19.02
N SER A 136 12.48 0.40 20.29
CA SER A 136 13.47 -0.30 21.14
C SER A 136 13.13 -1.77 21.40
N LYS A 137 11.86 -2.17 21.25
CA LYS A 137 11.44 -3.58 21.38
C LYS A 137 11.95 -4.48 20.25
N LEU A 138 12.24 -3.93 19.06
CA LEU A 138 12.70 -4.74 17.91
C LEU A 138 14.09 -5.35 18.13
N TYR A 139 14.92 -4.69 18.94
CA TYR A 139 16.27 -5.15 19.30
C TYR A 139 16.33 -5.79 20.69
N ASN A 140 15.18 -6.22 21.23
CA ASN A 140 15.16 -6.93 22.51
C ASN A 140 15.64 -8.39 22.33
N ASP A 141 16.18 -8.97 23.39
CA ASP A 141 16.77 -10.32 23.41
C ASP A 141 15.80 -11.40 22.88
N GLN A 142 14.49 -11.22 23.08
CA GLN A 142 13.46 -12.15 22.61
C GLN A 142 13.25 -12.12 21.08
N ILE A 143 13.46 -10.97 20.43
CA ILE A 143 13.19 -10.77 18.99
C ILE A 143 14.50 -10.81 18.18
N TYR A 144 15.66 -10.83 18.84
CA TYR A 144 16.97 -10.80 18.20
C TYR A 144 17.16 -11.88 17.10
N PHE A 145 16.69 -13.11 17.32
CA PHE A 145 16.74 -14.17 16.31
C PHE A 145 15.97 -13.81 15.03
N LEU A 146 14.79 -13.20 15.16
CA LEU A 146 14.00 -12.75 14.02
C LEU A 146 14.75 -11.67 13.23
N MET A 147 15.41 -10.74 13.93
CA MET A 147 16.22 -9.70 13.27
C MET A 147 17.42 -10.27 12.52
N ILE A 148 18.16 -11.23 13.09
CA ILE A 148 19.26 -11.90 12.38
C ILE A 148 18.73 -12.57 11.10
N MET A 149 17.60 -13.27 11.18
CA MET A 149 17.02 -13.94 10.02
C MET A 149 16.66 -12.96 8.89
N MET A 150 16.10 -11.79 9.21
CA MET A 150 15.79 -10.76 8.21
C MET A 150 17.05 -10.19 7.56
N ILE A 151 18.14 -9.98 8.32
CA ILE A 151 19.42 -9.50 7.79
C ILE A 151 20.00 -10.52 6.79
N ILE A 152 20.05 -11.80 7.19
CA ILE A 152 20.56 -12.87 6.32
C ILE A 152 19.71 -12.99 5.05
N TYR A 153 18.38 -12.91 5.17
CA TYR A 153 17.47 -12.97 4.03
C TYR A 153 17.75 -11.85 3.01
N LEU A 154 17.83 -10.59 3.46
CA LEU A 154 18.11 -9.45 2.59
C LEU A 154 19.50 -9.56 1.93
N PHE A 155 20.50 -10.07 2.66
CA PHE A 155 21.84 -10.29 2.11
C PHE A 155 21.85 -11.35 1.00
N ILE A 156 21.18 -12.48 1.22
CA ILE A 156 21.05 -13.53 0.19
C ILE A 156 20.29 -13.00 -1.03
N ALA A 157 19.21 -12.23 -0.82
CA ALA A 157 18.45 -11.63 -1.91
C ALA A 157 19.30 -10.70 -2.78
N LEU A 158 20.19 -9.91 -2.17
CA LEU A 158 21.13 -9.05 -2.91
C LEU A 158 22.10 -9.88 -3.76
N ILE A 159 22.70 -10.93 -3.19
CA ILE A 159 23.60 -11.83 -3.94
C ILE A 159 22.86 -12.51 -5.10
N ALA A 160 21.63 -12.97 -4.86
CA ALA A 160 20.79 -13.59 -5.87
C ALA A 160 20.48 -12.61 -7.01
N MET A 161 20.07 -11.38 -6.70
CA MET A 161 19.79 -10.34 -7.70
C MET A 161 21.02 -10.06 -8.56
N VAL A 162 22.21 -9.87 -7.97
CA VAL A 162 23.45 -9.63 -8.74
C VAL A 162 23.77 -10.80 -9.68
N LYS A 163 23.57 -12.05 -9.23
CA LYS A 163 23.77 -13.22 -10.10
C LYS A 163 22.77 -13.28 -11.25
N ILE A 164 21.51 -12.91 -11.03
CA ILE A 164 20.46 -12.89 -12.06
C ILE A 164 20.73 -11.78 -13.09
N THR A 165 21.21 -10.62 -12.66
CA THR A 165 21.49 -9.49 -13.56
C THR A 165 22.77 -9.66 -14.37
N ASN A 166 23.72 -10.51 -13.94
CA ASN A 166 25.01 -10.72 -14.63
C ASN A 166 24.92 -11.59 -15.89
N ILE A 167 23.74 -11.71 -16.50
CA ILE A 167 23.53 -12.42 -17.75
C ILE A 167 23.85 -11.47 -18.92
N PHE A 168 25.04 -11.62 -19.50
CA PHE A 168 25.44 -10.91 -20.71
C PHE A 168 24.96 -11.66 -21.97
N TYR A 169 23.66 -11.59 -22.30
CA TYR A 169 23.18 -12.08 -23.60
C TYR A 169 22.53 -10.97 -24.40
N GLY A 170 23.35 -10.32 -25.23
CA GLY A 170 22.95 -9.47 -26.36
C GLY A 170 22.06 -8.26 -26.03
N PRO A 171 21.87 -7.32 -26.98
CA PRO A 171 20.92 -6.23 -26.79
C PRO A 171 19.49 -6.80 -26.73
N LEU A 172 18.72 -6.39 -25.73
CA LEU A 172 17.29 -6.74 -25.52
C LEU A 172 16.35 -6.30 -26.66
N ARG A 173 16.87 -5.58 -27.67
CA ARG A 173 16.13 -5.09 -28.82
C ARG A 173 16.64 -5.80 -30.07
N SER A 174 15.80 -6.63 -30.70
CA SER A 174 16.05 -7.03 -32.08
C SER A 174 15.96 -5.78 -32.96
N PHE A 175 17.03 -5.50 -33.70
CA PHE A 175 16.93 -4.61 -34.85
C PHE A 175 16.12 -5.37 -35.90
N ILE A 176 14.80 -5.12 -35.92
CA ILE A 176 13.95 -5.49 -37.05
C ILE A 176 14.27 -4.46 -38.14
N TYR A 177 15.00 -4.91 -39.17
CA TYR A 177 15.07 -4.25 -40.47
C TYR A 177 13.83 -4.63 -41.29
#